data_AF-A0A397QV71-F1
#
_entry.id   AF-A0A397QV71-F1
#
_cell.length_a   1.000
_cell.length_b   1.000
_cell.length_c   1.000
_cell.angle_alpha   90.00
_cell.angle_beta   90.00
_cell.angle_gamma   90.00
#
_symmetry.space_group_name_H-M   'P 1'
#
loop_
_entity.id
_entity.type
_entity.pdbx_description
1 polymer ?
#
loop_
_entity_poly.entity_id
_entity_poly.type
_entity_poly.pdbx_seq_one_letter_code
_entity_poly.pdbx_strand_id
1 'polypeptide(L)'
;MRYKKIIFSILSFLFLLSLSSCFLGISLDNLNDFSKNEKKRMEEYYGIVLPYCTGYSYKINDTYNEDFQFEYKVSNIKEKDYQDYVNQFKEYKLIRERIDEKTSMEYKTFFDTNTNTYIDLCYYTGELFYKPYLDVYMYQRGYVDYYDTYYTNEDNPIFLLGDTIDMNNSKYPNLSYINGYDYFCPSKGDVKILVLPIDFYDKPYNRNTISIDEIETVLYGTNNISLRNYYLESSYEKLNLSFEVVNSWYRAKKNSSYYDSSLTISELVNDALAYYDNQYDYSKFDSNSDGAIDGIILVHTLDSSSKLDIAWPATRNNAKEYGNQKDTYDNVFAYRFYHINYDQIITRSHTIDSYTLIHEFGHMMGLDDYYDTNYTDRTFLPPLNGMDVMDGEFTDQNVYSKLLLGWINEGKVINKSKTIELNSFEHTGDFAIISNNFDLNYGPFQEFYIIVYNSGLGLNYSSTSLNQSGIIIYHVDGCLYTYNSGTVMMNYNNDQAGQYSERFNLIEFAKKDYYPYVLTSDGQTTLNLVDNNKIDLSFTLEMQTINSTKINLSVTMN
;
A
#
# COMPACT_ATOMS: atom_id res chain seq x y z
N MET A 1 -1.17 45.14 20.48
CA MET A 1 -2.58 45.55 20.53
C MET A 1 -3.44 44.87 19.43
N ARG A 2 -3.45 43.56 19.10
CA ARG A 2 -2.69 42.32 19.40
C ARG A 2 -2.42 42.01 20.88
N TYR A 3 -3.03 40.96 21.42
CA TYR A 3 -2.84 40.41 22.79
C TYR A 3 -2.46 41.43 23.87
N LYS A 4 -3.47 42.00 24.57
CA LYS A 4 -3.40 42.52 25.95
C LYS A 4 -4.59 43.45 26.21
N LYS A 5 -5.51 42.96 27.05
CA LYS A 5 -6.57 43.61 27.85
C LYS A 5 -7.66 42.55 27.95
N ILE A 6 -7.63 41.60 28.88
CA ILE A 6 -7.64 41.79 30.34
C ILE A 6 -6.99 40.53 30.99
N ILE A 7 -5.70 40.64 31.29
CA ILE A 7 -5.04 39.91 32.39
C ILE A 7 -4.68 40.99 33.40
N PHE A 8 -5.68 41.53 34.09
CA PHE A 8 -5.45 42.52 35.16
C PHE A 8 -6.50 42.49 36.29
N SER A 9 -7.21 41.38 36.49
CA SER A 9 -8.04 41.19 37.69
C SER A 9 -7.72 39.93 38.52
N ILE A 10 -6.80 39.05 38.10
CA ILE A 10 -6.49 37.82 38.87
C ILE A 10 -4.99 37.61 39.11
N LEU A 11 -4.11 38.37 38.46
CA LEU A 11 -2.65 38.35 38.73
C LEU A 11 -2.20 39.30 39.86
N SER A 12 -3.15 39.96 40.52
CA SER A 12 -2.90 40.70 41.78
C SER A 12 -3.20 39.88 43.04
N PHE A 13 -3.46 38.57 42.89
CA PHE A 13 -3.70 37.64 44.00
C PHE A 13 -2.71 36.47 44.03
N LEU A 14 -1.49 36.72 43.53
CA LEU A 14 -0.30 35.95 43.87
C LEU A 14 0.72 36.95 44.41
N PHE A 15 0.87 37.05 45.73
CA PHE A 15 2.06 37.48 46.50
C PHE A 15 1.64 38.03 47.87
N LEU A 16 1.33 37.14 48.81
CA LEU A 16 1.52 37.36 50.25
C LEU A 16 1.16 36.06 50.97
N LEU A 17 2.15 35.50 51.67
CA LEU A 17 2.20 34.20 52.36
C LEU A 17 3.02 33.12 51.63
N SER A 18 4.28 33.50 51.40
CA SER A 18 5.44 32.74 51.90
C SER A 18 5.12 31.91 53.16
N LEU A 19 5.62 30.69 53.31
CA LEU A 19 6.97 30.48 53.82
C LEU A 19 7.41 29.02 53.66
N SER A 20 8.67 28.90 53.25
CA SER A 20 9.60 27.79 53.42
C SER A 20 9.47 26.99 54.73
N SER A 21 9.43 25.65 54.62
CA SER A 21 10.24 24.73 55.46
C SER A 21 10.05 23.25 55.08
N CYS A 22 11.18 22.58 54.83
CA CYS A 22 11.53 21.19 55.20
C CYS A 22 10.86 19.96 54.53
N PHE A 23 11.75 19.15 53.93
CA PHE A 23 11.92 17.68 54.02
C PHE A 23 10.71 16.75 54.30
N LEU A 24 10.73 15.64 53.53
CA LEU A 24 10.11 14.31 53.71
C LEU A 24 8.61 14.13 53.36
N GLY A 25 8.39 13.39 52.26
CA GLY A 25 7.46 12.25 52.18
C GLY A 25 5.93 12.45 52.20
N ILE A 26 5.28 12.03 51.10
CA ILE A 26 3.88 11.54 50.95
C ILE A 26 2.80 12.67 51.02
N SER A 27 1.83 12.84 50.09
CA SER A 27 0.59 12.05 49.90
C SER A 27 -0.16 12.45 48.60
N LEU A 28 -0.96 11.53 48.09
CA LEU A 28 -1.64 11.46 46.80
C LEU A 28 -3.04 12.14 46.78
N ASP A 29 -3.19 13.29 47.43
CA ASP A 29 -4.52 13.94 47.62
C ASP A 29 -4.74 15.26 46.85
N ASN A 30 -3.77 15.73 46.05
CA ASN A 30 -3.88 17.03 45.36
C ASN A 30 -4.43 16.97 43.91
N LEU A 31 -4.84 15.82 43.40
CA LEU A 31 -5.41 15.69 42.04
C LEU A 31 -6.81 16.32 41.91
N ASN A 32 -7.58 16.42 43.00
CA ASN A 32 -8.97 16.90 42.97
C ASN A 32 -9.14 18.42 42.91
N ASP A 33 -8.15 19.21 43.33
CA ASP A 33 -8.23 20.68 43.26
C ASP A 33 -7.59 21.24 41.99
N PHE A 34 -6.69 20.47 41.35
CA PHE A 34 -6.14 20.79 40.04
C PHE A 34 -7.21 20.69 38.95
N SER A 35 -7.98 19.59 38.93
CA SER A 35 -9.03 19.35 37.93
C SER A 35 -10.19 20.35 37.96
N LYS A 36 -10.52 20.91 39.14
CA LYS A 36 -11.60 21.91 39.29
C LYS A 36 -11.25 23.28 38.71
N ASN A 37 -10.00 23.71 38.89
CA ASN A 37 -9.54 25.02 38.42
C ASN A 37 -9.34 25.02 36.90
N GLU A 38 -8.89 23.90 36.34
CA GLU A 38 -8.77 23.73 34.89
C GLU A 38 -10.13 23.59 34.21
N LYS A 39 -11.06 22.81 34.79
CA LYS A 39 -12.45 22.76 34.34
C LYS A 39 -13.06 24.16 34.23
N LYS A 40 -12.96 24.97 35.29
CA LYS A 40 -13.51 26.33 35.29
C LYS A 40 -12.87 27.22 34.22
N ARG A 41 -11.55 27.12 34.02
CA ARG A 41 -10.85 27.84 32.94
C ARG A 41 -11.35 27.44 31.55
N MET A 42 -11.66 26.16 31.36
CA MET A 42 -12.15 25.62 30.08
C MET A 42 -13.59 26.01 29.79
N GLU A 43 -14.46 25.95 30.81
CA GLU A 43 -15.84 26.47 30.73
C GLU A 43 -15.84 27.97 30.40
N GLU A 44 -14.91 28.74 30.99
CA GLU A 44 -14.74 30.17 30.70
C GLU A 44 -14.15 30.45 29.30
N TYR A 45 -13.25 29.60 28.79
CA TYR A 45 -12.60 29.78 27.48
C TYR A 45 -13.51 29.40 26.30
N TYR A 46 -14.26 28.29 26.42
CA TYR A 46 -15.12 27.75 25.36
C TYR A 46 -16.61 28.11 25.53
N GLY A 47 -17.01 28.69 26.66
CA GLY A 47 -18.41 29.05 26.93
C GLY A 47 -19.35 27.87 27.16
N ILE A 48 -18.82 26.70 27.55
CA ILE A 48 -19.57 25.46 27.79
C ILE A 48 -19.66 25.13 29.29
N VAL A 49 -20.58 24.25 29.71
CA VAL A 49 -20.71 23.79 31.11
C VAL A 49 -20.46 22.29 31.19
N LEU A 50 -19.45 21.88 31.95
CA LEU A 50 -19.07 20.48 32.17
C LEU A 50 -19.59 20.03 33.57
N PRO A 51 -20.08 18.80 33.79
CA PRO A 51 -20.50 18.31 35.10
C PRO A 51 -19.32 17.80 35.94
N TYR A 52 -19.58 17.48 37.20
CA TYR A 52 -18.60 16.88 38.12
C TYR A 52 -18.66 15.36 38.05
N CYS A 53 -17.55 14.70 37.72
CA CYS A 53 -17.41 13.24 37.74
C CYS A 53 -16.12 12.80 38.43
N THR A 54 -16.12 11.60 39.03
CA THR A 54 -15.09 11.06 39.93
C THR A 54 -13.92 10.37 39.23
N GLY A 55 -13.61 10.74 37.98
CA GLY A 55 -12.51 10.17 37.22
C GLY A 55 -12.07 11.12 36.12
N TYR A 56 -10.90 11.75 36.31
CA TYR A 56 -10.27 12.58 35.29
C TYR A 56 -9.04 11.83 34.78
N SER A 57 -8.97 11.62 33.47
CA SER A 57 -7.71 11.41 32.78
C SER A 57 -7.54 12.55 31.79
N TYR A 58 -6.43 13.27 31.89
CA TYR A 58 -6.09 14.37 31.01
C TYR A 58 -4.70 14.12 30.45
N LYS A 59 -4.51 14.44 29.17
CA LYS A 59 -3.22 14.34 28.49
C LYS A 59 -3.01 15.63 27.70
N ILE A 60 -2.15 16.53 28.20
CA ILE A 60 -1.52 17.56 27.35
C ILE A 60 -0.33 16.91 26.70
N ASN A 61 -0.34 16.81 25.37
CA ASN A 61 0.90 16.60 24.64
C ASN A 61 1.53 17.99 24.41
N ASP A 62 2.42 18.39 25.31
CA ASP A 62 3.10 19.71 25.30
C ASP A 62 4.45 19.66 24.55
N THR A 63 4.61 18.71 23.63
CA THR A 63 5.83 18.58 22.82
C THR A 63 5.57 19.12 21.42
N TYR A 64 6.13 20.32 21.18
CA TYR A 64 6.22 21.07 19.93
C TYR A 64 5.03 22.01 19.62
N ASN A 65 5.24 23.29 19.92
CA ASN A 65 4.56 24.50 19.43
C ASN A 65 3.11 24.35 18.90
N GLU A 66 2.16 24.72 19.76
CA GLU A 66 0.83 25.27 19.45
C GLU A 66 -0.16 24.39 18.66
N ASP A 67 -0.66 23.28 19.24
CA ASP A 67 -1.96 22.70 18.86
C ASP A 67 -2.63 21.99 20.06
N PHE A 68 -3.92 22.29 20.31
CA PHE A 68 -4.66 21.92 21.52
C PHE A 68 -5.57 20.70 21.27
N GLN A 69 -5.39 19.62 22.06
CA GLN A 69 -6.29 18.45 22.08
C GLN A 69 -6.83 18.26 23.51
N PHE A 70 -8.15 18.17 23.64
CA PHE A 70 -8.85 17.90 24.89
C PHE A 70 -9.70 16.64 24.77
N GLU A 71 -9.60 15.75 25.76
CA GLU A 71 -10.41 14.55 25.89
C GLU A 71 -11.07 14.53 27.27
N TYR A 72 -12.36 14.18 27.31
CA TYR A 72 -13.15 14.12 28.52
C TYR A 72 -14.14 12.96 28.50
N LYS A 73 -14.08 12.10 29.53
CA LYS A 73 -14.97 10.94 29.67
C LYS A 73 -15.98 11.13 30.82
N VAL A 74 -17.26 11.01 30.50
CA VAL A 74 -18.38 10.97 31.46
C VAL A 74 -18.83 9.53 31.61
N SER A 75 -18.48 8.91 32.74
CA SER A 75 -18.95 7.57 33.06
C SER A 75 -20.34 7.58 33.68
N ASN A 76 -21.16 6.56 33.38
CA ASN A 76 -22.51 6.37 33.93
C ASN A 76 -23.47 7.53 33.62
N ILE A 77 -23.37 8.10 32.41
CA ILE A 77 -24.24 9.17 31.90
C ILE A 77 -25.64 8.60 31.62
N LYS A 78 -26.70 9.39 31.85
CA LYS A 78 -28.07 9.00 31.45
C LYS A 78 -28.36 9.54 30.06
N GLU A 79 -29.18 8.82 29.30
CA GLU A 79 -29.63 9.22 27.96
C GLU A 79 -30.09 10.69 27.90
N LYS A 80 -30.91 11.12 28.85
CA LYS A 80 -31.40 12.50 28.92
C LYS A 80 -30.24 13.51 29.05
N ASP A 81 -29.24 13.19 29.87
CA ASP A 81 -28.10 14.07 30.09
C ASP A 81 -27.24 14.14 28.81
N TYR A 82 -27.07 13.02 28.08
CA TYR A 82 -26.43 13.00 26.76
C TYR A 82 -27.18 13.89 25.74
N GLN A 83 -28.50 13.78 25.64
CA GLN A 83 -29.29 14.64 24.75
C GLN A 83 -29.20 16.13 25.14
N ASP A 84 -29.10 16.44 26.43
CA ASP A 84 -28.84 17.80 26.91
C ASP A 84 -27.45 18.30 26.50
N TYR A 85 -26.44 17.43 26.35
CA TYR A 85 -25.14 17.80 25.75
C TYR A 85 -25.22 18.06 24.25
N VAL A 86 -25.84 17.17 23.49
CA VAL A 86 -26.03 17.34 22.04
C VAL A 86 -26.71 18.68 21.75
N ASN A 87 -27.72 19.05 22.56
CA ASN A 87 -28.43 20.31 22.44
C ASN A 87 -27.58 21.56 22.76
N GLN A 88 -26.51 21.45 23.55
CA GLN A 88 -25.59 22.56 23.78
C GLN A 88 -24.74 22.87 22.55
N PHE A 89 -24.50 21.89 21.69
CA PHE A 89 -23.69 22.06 20.48
C PHE A 89 -24.50 22.30 19.21
N LYS A 90 -25.84 22.41 19.30
CA LYS A 90 -26.74 22.62 18.15
C LYS A 90 -26.48 23.90 17.35
N GLU A 91 -25.82 24.89 17.96
CA GLU A 91 -25.47 26.16 17.30
C GLU A 91 -24.20 26.03 16.43
N TYR A 92 -23.43 24.96 16.62
CA TYR A 92 -22.29 24.59 15.78
C TYR A 92 -22.73 23.70 14.61
N LYS A 93 -21.94 23.68 13.54
CA LYS A 93 -22.26 22.86 12.36
C LYS A 93 -22.08 21.39 12.71
N LEU A 94 -23.16 20.61 12.77
CA LEU A 94 -23.07 19.15 12.82
C LEU A 94 -22.54 18.65 11.47
N ILE A 95 -21.37 18.00 11.48
CA ILE A 95 -20.70 17.52 10.26
C ILE A 95 -20.68 15.99 10.15
N ARG A 96 -20.90 15.27 11.25
CA ARG A 96 -20.99 13.80 11.24
C ARG A 96 -21.98 13.33 12.30
N GLU A 97 -22.81 12.36 11.94
CA GLU A 97 -23.64 11.59 12.86
C GLU A 97 -23.67 10.13 12.43
N ARG A 98 -23.36 9.22 13.34
CA ARG A 98 -23.34 7.76 13.09
C ARG A 98 -23.84 7.02 14.32
N ILE A 99 -24.65 5.98 14.10
CA ILE A 99 -24.98 4.97 15.12
C ILE A 99 -24.31 3.66 14.72
N ASP A 100 -23.55 3.07 15.64
CA ASP A 100 -23.01 1.73 15.53
C ASP A 100 -23.86 0.78 16.38
N GLU A 101 -24.79 0.10 15.73
CA GLU A 101 -25.71 -0.85 16.36
C GLU A 101 -24.98 -2.06 16.97
N LYS A 102 -23.75 -2.37 16.54
CA LYS A 102 -22.99 -3.51 17.06
C LYS A 102 -22.28 -3.18 18.38
N THR A 103 -21.83 -1.95 18.52
CA THR A 103 -21.16 -1.46 19.74
C THR A 103 -22.08 -0.64 20.62
N SER A 104 -23.35 -0.47 20.25
CA SER A 104 -24.30 0.40 20.95
C SER A 104 -23.75 1.82 21.13
N MET A 105 -22.97 2.31 20.17
CA MET A 105 -22.32 3.62 20.21
C MET A 105 -22.94 4.61 19.23
N GLU A 106 -23.16 5.83 19.69
CA GLU A 106 -23.58 6.98 18.90
C GLU A 106 -22.43 7.98 18.82
N TYR A 107 -22.14 8.46 17.62
CA TYR A 107 -21.08 9.42 17.34
C TYR A 107 -21.69 10.68 16.74
N LYS A 108 -21.35 11.86 17.28
CA LYS A 108 -21.71 13.17 16.71
C LYS A 108 -20.50 14.09 16.69
N THR A 109 -20.17 14.63 15.51
CA THR A 109 -19.09 15.62 15.34
C THR A 109 -19.67 16.99 15.00
N PHE A 110 -19.31 17.99 15.79
CA PHE A 110 -19.65 19.39 15.57
C PHE A 110 -18.40 20.21 15.22
N PHE A 111 -18.59 21.25 14.42
CA PHE A 111 -17.54 22.18 14.03
C PHE A 111 -17.92 23.62 14.35
N ASP A 112 -17.08 24.29 15.13
CA ASP A 112 -17.16 25.74 15.38
C ASP A 112 -16.30 26.50 14.37
N THR A 113 -16.97 27.15 13.43
CA THR A 113 -16.34 27.94 12.36
C THR A 113 -15.62 29.19 12.89
N ASN A 114 -15.98 29.70 14.07
CA ASN A 114 -15.36 30.89 14.63
C ASN A 114 -13.99 30.62 15.24
N THR A 115 -13.81 29.42 15.78
CA THR A 115 -12.60 29.00 16.50
C THR A 115 -11.80 27.92 15.78
N ASN A 116 -12.30 27.40 14.64
CA ASN A 116 -11.71 26.29 13.90
C ASN A 116 -11.54 25.02 14.77
N THR A 117 -12.55 24.74 15.61
CA THR A 117 -12.50 23.66 16.60
C THR A 117 -13.51 22.57 16.24
N TYR A 118 -13.05 21.33 16.25
CA TYR A 118 -13.87 20.13 16.14
C TYR A 118 -14.25 19.63 17.52
N ILE A 119 -15.46 19.08 17.63
CA ILE A 119 -16.02 18.55 18.88
C ILE A 119 -16.67 17.20 18.58
N ASP A 120 -16.07 16.11 19.05
CA ASP A 120 -16.62 14.76 18.91
C ASP A 120 -17.30 14.31 20.20
N LEU A 121 -18.54 13.84 20.08
CA LEU A 121 -19.30 13.19 21.14
C LEU A 121 -19.44 11.69 20.79
N CYS A 122 -18.89 10.82 21.62
CA CYS A 122 -18.94 9.37 21.46
C CYS A 122 -19.71 8.76 22.63
N TYR A 123 -20.99 8.49 22.44
CA TYR A 123 -21.90 8.03 23.47
C TYR A 123 -22.18 6.54 23.36
N TYR A 124 -21.77 5.78 24.37
CA TYR A 124 -22.07 4.37 24.51
C TYR A 124 -23.35 4.18 25.33
N THR A 125 -24.39 3.61 24.72
CA THR A 125 -25.73 3.44 25.30
C THR A 125 -25.84 2.24 26.24
N GLY A 126 -24.83 1.35 26.27
CA GLY A 126 -24.70 0.26 27.25
C GLY A 126 -25.41 -1.05 26.90
N GLU A 127 -24.70 -2.18 26.94
CA GLU A 127 -25.29 -3.53 27.04
C GLU A 127 -24.51 -4.49 27.96
N LEU A 128 -25.27 -5.38 28.63
CA LEU A 128 -24.96 -6.58 29.44
C LEU A 128 -23.86 -6.53 30.53
N PHE A 129 -22.78 -5.75 30.38
CA PHE A 129 -21.67 -5.71 31.35
C PHE A 129 -21.05 -4.31 31.61
N TYR A 130 -21.37 -3.28 30.81
CA TYR A 130 -20.84 -1.92 30.98
C TYR A 130 -21.94 -0.86 31.19
N LYS A 131 -21.66 0.12 32.05
CA LYS A 131 -22.54 1.29 32.25
C LYS A 131 -22.38 2.27 31.07
N PRO A 132 -23.44 2.98 30.66
CA PRO A 132 -23.35 3.98 29.60
C PRO A 132 -22.30 5.04 29.91
N TYR A 133 -21.58 5.52 28.90
CA TYR A 133 -20.59 6.59 29.06
C TYR A 133 -20.53 7.46 27.81
N LEU A 134 -20.02 8.68 27.96
CA LEU A 134 -19.80 9.63 26.88
C LEU A 134 -18.32 10.04 26.88
N ASP A 135 -17.63 9.86 25.75
CA ASP A 135 -16.34 10.49 25.52
C ASP A 135 -16.55 11.77 24.69
N VAL A 136 -15.85 12.84 25.05
CA VAL A 136 -15.89 14.16 24.39
C VAL A 136 -14.48 14.54 23.98
N TYR A 137 -14.26 14.79 22.70
CA TYR A 137 -12.98 15.26 22.16
C TYR A 137 -13.13 16.67 21.60
N MET A 138 -12.17 17.56 21.87
CA MET A 138 -12.10 18.88 21.24
C MET A 138 -10.70 19.14 20.70
N TYR A 139 -10.58 19.53 19.43
CA TYR A 139 -9.28 19.74 18.78
C TYR A 139 -9.34 20.77 17.65
N GLN A 140 -8.21 21.44 17.38
CA GLN A 140 -8.02 22.31 16.21
C GLN A 140 -7.17 21.54 15.17
N ARG A 141 -7.46 21.70 13.87
CA ARG A 141 -6.77 20.91 12.83
C ARG A 141 -5.39 21.49 12.51
N GLY A 142 -4.41 21.03 13.27
CA GLY A 142 -2.98 21.05 13.04
C GLY A 142 -2.42 19.82 13.77
N TYR A 143 -1.92 18.84 13.02
CA TYR A 143 -1.36 17.59 13.57
C TYR A 143 -2.35 16.65 14.31
N VAL A 144 -2.97 15.73 13.57
CA VAL A 144 -3.64 14.56 14.18
C VAL A 144 -2.73 13.35 13.98
N ASP A 145 -2.08 12.93 15.06
CA ASP A 145 -1.66 11.54 15.20
C ASP A 145 -2.92 10.69 15.39
N TYR A 146 -2.94 9.54 14.71
CA TYR A 146 -3.87 8.41 14.85
C TYR A 146 -5.21 8.50 14.05
N TYR A 147 -5.29 7.60 13.06
CA TYR A 147 -6.45 7.27 12.20
C TYR A 147 -6.81 8.22 11.04
N ASP A 148 -5.83 8.81 10.36
CA ASP A 148 -6.06 9.29 9.00
C ASP A 148 -5.97 8.11 8.00
N THR A 149 -7.10 7.44 7.80
CA THR A 149 -7.61 7.33 6.42
C THR A 149 -7.85 8.77 5.98
N TYR A 150 -7.13 9.23 4.95
CA TYR A 150 -7.25 10.59 4.44
C TYR A 150 -8.70 10.91 4.05
N TYR A 151 -9.45 11.55 4.95
CA TYR A 151 -10.76 12.12 4.64
C TYR A 151 -10.57 13.58 4.24
N THR A 152 -10.51 13.82 2.93
CA THR A 152 -10.96 15.08 2.36
C THR A 152 -12.46 14.96 2.10
N ASN A 153 -13.28 15.60 2.92
CA ASN A 153 -14.62 16.00 2.50
C ASN A 153 -14.90 17.37 3.11
N GLU A 154 -14.61 18.39 2.32
CA GLU A 154 -15.47 19.54 1.99
C GLU A 154 -14.57 20.54 1.23
N ASP A 155 -14.88 20.75 -0.05
CA ASP A 155 -14.26 21.67 -1.03
C ASP A 155 -13.11 21.18 -1.94
N ASN A 156 -13.11 19.92 -2.37
CA ASN A 156 -12.68 19.62 -3.75
C ASN A 156 -13.64 18.62 -4.35
N PRO A 157 -14.75 19.08 -4.94
CA PRO A 157 -15.59 18.18 -5.69
C PRO A 157 -14.76 17.71 -6.91
N ILE A 158 -15.10 16.54 -7.44
CA ILE A 158 -14.63 15.90 -8.70
C ILE A 158 -14.43 16.86 -9.92
N PHE A 159 -14.78 18.15 -9.78
CA PHE A 159 -14.88 19.20 -10.79
C PHE A 159 -13.59 19.99 -11.11
N LEU A 160 -12.44 19.68 -10.50
CA LEU A 160 -11.17 20.35 -10.86
C LEU A 160 -10.18 19.48 -11.65
N LEU A 161 -10.44 18.18 -11.77
CA LEU A 161 -9.67 17.36 -12.69
C LEU A 161 -10.14 17.65 -14.12
N GLY A 162 -9.19 17.91 -15.01
CA GLY A 162 -9.46 18.04 -16.44
C GLY A 162 -10.00 16.73 -17.03
N ASP A 163 -10.15 16.67 -18.34
CA ASP A 163 -10.54 15.42 -19.01
C ASP A 163 -9.46 14.32 -18.93
N THR A 164 -8.25 14.68 -18.49
CA THR A 164 -7.09 13.81 -18.29
C THR A 164 -6.38 14.13 -16.97
N ILE A 165 -5.61 13.15 -16.49
CA ILE A 165 -4.66 13.26 -15.38
C ILE A 165 -3.28 12.80 -15.84
N ASP A 166 -2.24 13.31 -15.20
CA ASP A 166 -0.87 12.81 -15.31
C ASP A 166 -0.29 12.63 -13.90
N MET A 167 -0.15 11.36 -13.50
CA MET A 167 0.36 10.97 -12.18
C MET A 167 1.78 11.45 -11.90
N ASN A 168 2.57 11.83 -12.92
CA ASN A 168 3.90 12.40 -12.70
C ASN A 168 3.85 13.75 -11.97
N ASN A 169 2.71 14.44 -11.96
CA ASN A 169 2.52 15.70 -11.24
C ASN A 169 2.14 15.50 -9.77
N SER A 170 2.05 14.24 -9.30
CA SER A 170 1.78 13.91 -7.90
C SER A 170 3.03 14.01 -7.03
N LYS A 171 2.86 13.99 -5.70
CA LYS A 171 3.96 13.86 -4.75
C LYS A 171 4.62 12.48 -4.84
N TYR A 172 3.82 11.45 -5.14
CA TYR A 172 4.25 10.07 -5.24
C TYR A 172 3.83 9.48 -6.60
N PRO A 173 4.59 9.71 -7.69
CA PRO A 173 4.21 9.25 -9.02
C PRO A 173 4.16 7.73 -9.18
N ASN A 174 5.01 7.01 -8.46
CA ASN A 174 5.20 5.56 -8.54
C ASN A 174 6.05 5.09 -7.34
N LEU A 175 6.35 3.79 -7.26
CA LEU A 175 7.04 3.19 -6.11
C LEU A 175 8.41 3.81 -5.81
N SER A 176 9.16 4.28 -6.80
CA SER A 176 10.52 4.81 -6.59
C SER A 176 10.56 6.13 -5.80
N TYR A 177 9.40 6.71 -5.48
CA TYR A 177 9.25 7.92 -4.67
C TYR A 177 8.86 7.63 -3.21
N ILE A 178 8.70 6.36 -2.86
CA ILE A 178 8.35 5.91 -1.52
C ILE A 178 9.61 5.36 -0.87
N ASN A 179 9.99 5.90 0.29
CA ASN A 179 11.22 5.52 1.01
C ASN A 179 11.24 4.04 1.48
N GLY A 180 10.09 3.36 1.51
CA GLY A 180 10.04 1.90 1.70
C GLY A 180 10.60 1.10 0.53
N TYR A 181 10.80 1.74 -0.63
CA TYR A 181 11.26 1.13 -1.88
C TYR A 181 12.64 1.65 -2.33
N ASP A 182 13.42 2.20 -1.40
CA ASP A 182 14.82 2.52 -1.63
C ASP A 182 15.61 1.25 -2.03
N TYR A 183 16.53 1.37 -2.99
CA TYR A 183 17.43 0.31 -3.47
C TYR A 183 16.76 -0.90 -4.14
N PHE A 184 15.48 -0.80 -4.51
CA PHE A 184 14.84 -1.81 -5.37
C PHE A 184 15.35 -1.71 -6.80
N CYS A 185 15.20 -2.81 -7.56
CA CYS A 185 15.55 -2.85 -8.97
C CYS A 185 14.83 -1.73 -9.73
N PRO A 186 15.55 -0.87 -10.49
CA PRO A 186 14.91 0.17 -11.29
C PRO A 186 13.91 -0.44 -12.27
N SER A 187 12.70 0.11 -12.30
CA SER A 187 11.64 -0.39 -13.18
C SER A 187 11.73 0.15 -14.61
N LYS A 188 12.69 1.04 -14.92
CA LYS A 188 12.84 1.67 -16.24
C LYS A 188 14.30 1.81 -16.62
N GLY A 189 14.54 1.99 -17.91
CA GLY A 189 15.87 2.18 -18.50
C GLY A 189 16.53 0.86 -18.87
N ASP A 190 17.82 0.94 -19.17
CA ASP A 190 18.68 -0.22 -19.41
C ASP A 190 19.23 -0.69 -18.06
N VAL A 191 18.74 -1.84 -17.58
CA VAL A 191 19.10 -2.38 -16.26
C VAL A 191 19.87 -3.67 -16.44
N LYS A 192 21.04 -3.77 -15.80
CA LYS A 192 21.90 -4.95 -15.88
C LYS A 192 21.82 -5.76 -14.60
N ILE A 193 21.48 -7.04 -14.73
CA ILE A 193 21.22 -7.95 -13.61
C ILE A 193 22.34 -8.99 -13.50
N LEU A 194 22.80 -9.23 -12.27
CA LEU A 194 23.79 -10.27 -11.97
C LEU A 194 23.10 -11.61 -11.78
N VAL A 195 23.60 -12.66 -12.43
CA VAL A 195 23.09 -14.03 -12.26
C VAL A 195 24.20 -14.94 -11.75
N LEU A 196 23.95 -15.57 -10.61
CA LEU A 196 24.89 -16.43 -9.89
C LEU A 196 24.42 -17.88 -9.92
N PRO A 197 25.09 -18.76 -10.67
CA PRO A 197 24.90 -20.21 -10.55
C PRO A 197 25.51 -20.73 -9.24
N ILE A 198 24.70 -21.36 -8.40
CA ILE A 198 25.09 -21.84 -7.07
C ILE A 198 24.88 -23.36 -6.93
N ASP A 199 25.89 -24.08 -6.46
CA ASP A 199 25.72 -25.47 -6.04
C ASP A 199 26.08 -25.67 -4.56
N PHE A 200 25.64 -26.78 -3.98
CA PHE A 200 25.84 -27.06 -2.55
C PHE A 200 26.80 -28.21 -2.34
N TYR A 201 27.38 -28.31 -1.14
CA TYR A 201 28.31 -29.40 -0.80
C TYR A 201 27.70 -30.79 -1.02
N ASP A 202 26.42 -30.96 -0.68
CA ASP A 202 25.65 -32.20 -0.82
C ASP A 202 24.86 -32.29 -2.14
N LYS A 203 24.75 -31.20 -2.88
CA LYS A 203 24.09 -31.11 -4.20
C LYS A 203 25.02 -30.44 -5.22
N PRO A 204 26.16 -31.06 -5.54
CA PRO A 204 27.11 -30.49 -6.47
C PRO A 204 26.52 -30.40 -7.88
N TYR A 205 26.91 -29.35 -8.60
CA TYR A 205 26.65 -29.16 -10.02
C TYR A 205 27.08 -30.40 -10.81
N ASN A 206 26.23 -30.79 -11.75
CA ASN A 206 26.49 -31.85 -12.71
C ASN A 206 26.15 -31.37 -14.11
N ARG A 207 27.18 -31.26 -14.96
CA ARG A 207 27.07 -30.82 -16.36
C ARG A 207 26.13 -31.64 -17.24
N ASN A 208 25.73 -32.84 -16.80
CA ASN A 208 24.80 -33.69 -17.54
C ASN A 208 23.33 -33.39 -17.23
N THR A 209 23.05 -32.60 -16.19
CA THR A 209 21.70 -32.30 -15.73
C THR A 209 21.39 -30.81 -15.75
N ILE A 210 22.41 -29.96 -15.73
CA ILE A 210 22.28 -28.51 -15.60
C ILE A 210 23.31 -27.83 -16.53
N SER A 211 22.89 -26.77 -17.22
CA SER A 211 23.73 -25.94 -18.09
C SER A 211 23.53 -24.45 -17.84
N ILE A 212 24.62 -23.67 -17.93
CA ILE A 212 24.59 -22.20 -17.93
C ILE A 212 23.88 -21.69 -19.19
N ASP A 213 24.10 -22.32 -20.34
CA ASP A 213 23.46 -21.92 -21.61
C ASP A 213 21.93 -21.98 -21.52
N GLU A 214 21.38 -22.94 -20.75
CA GLU A 214 19.93 -23.02 -20.54
C GLU A 214 19.42 -21.91 -19.60
N ILE A 215 20.24 -21.49 -18.62
CA ILE A 215 19.95 -20.28 -17.82
C ILE A 215 19.92 -19.05 -18.74
N GLU A 216 20.91 -18.88 -19.61
CA GLU A 216 20.91 -17.77 -20.58
C GLU A 216 19.70 -17.83 -21.51
N THR A 217 19.26 -19.03 -21.91
CA THR A 217 18.13 -19.21 -22.80
C THR A 217 16.80 -18.80 -22.15
N VAL A 218 16.57 -19.03 -20.85
CA VAL A 218 15.35 -18.52 -20.21
C VAL A 218 15.36 -16.99 -20.03
N LEU A 219 16.55 -16.40 -19.93
CA LEU A 219 16.73 -14.95 -19.79
C LEU A 219 16.56 -14.20 -21.12
N TYR A 220 17.03 -14.78 -22.24
CA TYR A 220 17.09 -14.13 -23.56
C TYR A 220 16.33 -14.83 -24.70
N GLY A 221 15.88 -16.07 -24.49
CA GLY A 221 15.40 -16.96 -25.55
C GLY A 221 14.18 -16.45 -26.33
N THR A 222 13.98 -17.05 -27.50
CA THR A 222 12.96 -16.65 -28.49
C THR A 222 11.82 -17.67 -28.66
N ASN A 223 11.98 -18.90 -28.15
CA ASN A 223 11.02 -19.99 -28.38
C ASN A 223 9.84 -19.98 -27.40
N ASN A 224 10.02 -19.34 -26.24
CA ASN A 224 9.01 -18.98 -25.24
C ASN A 224 9.29 -17.51 -24.84
N ILE A 225 8.32 -16.83 -24.21
CA ILE A 225 8.53 -15.47 -23.71
C ILE A 225 9.63 -15.53 -22.62
N SER A 226 10.82 -15.03 -22.93
CA SER A 226 11.94 -14.94 -21.97
C SER A 226 11.71 -13.81 -20.97
N LEU A 227 12.46 -13.83 -19.84
CA LEU A 227 12.38 -12.77 -18.83
C LEU A 227 12.60 -11.37 -19.45
N ARG A 228 13.62 -11.23 -20.31
CA ARG A 228 13.86 -9.97 -21.02
C ARG A 228 12.69 -9.55 -21.89
N ASN A 229 12.22 -10.45 -22.76
CA ASN A 229 11.20 -10.11 -23.75
C ASN A 229 9.85 -9.82 -23.08
N TYR A 230 9.52 -10.53 -22.00
CA TYR A 230 8.35 -10.24 -21.18
C TYR A 230 8.34 -8.79 -20.71
N TYR A 231 9.40 -8.37 -20.02
CA TYR A 231 9.47 -7.03 -19.44
C TYR A 231 9.63 -5.94 -20.50
N LEU A 232 10.32 -6.23 -21.62
CA LEU A 232 10.40 -5.31 -22.74
C LEU A 232 9.02 -5.04 -23.35
N GLU A 233 8.20 -6.09 -23.54
CA GLU A 233 6.83 -5.96 -24.06
C GLU A 233 5.88 -5.32 -23.03
N SER A 234 5.84 -5.86 -21.80
CA SER A 234 4.93 -5.40 -20.74
C SER A 234 5.15 -3.94 -20.36
N SER A 235 6.40 -3.47 -20.39
CA SER A 235 6.77 -2.08 -20.05
C SER A 235 6.62 -1.08 -21.19
N TYR A 236 6.14 -1.51 -22.38
CA TYR A 236 6.14 -0.68 -23.59
C TYR A 236 7.53 -0.16 -23.94
N GLU A 237 8.52 -1.06 -23.90
CA GLU A 237 9.94 -0.79 -24.14
C GLU A 237 10.59 0.20 -23.15
N LYS A 238 9.94 0.51 -22.02
CA LYS A 238 10.49 1.42 -20.99
C LYS A 238 11.52 0.74 -20.09
N LEU A 239 11.52 -0.58 -20.02
CA LEU A 239 12.50 -1.40 -19.30
C LEU A 239 13.18 -2.37 -20.26
N ASN A 240 14.50 -2.28 -20.34
CA ASN A 240 15.32 -3.20 -21.10
C ASN A 240 16.31 -3.91 -20.17
N LEU A 241 16.03 -5.18 -19.89
CA LEU A 241 16.89 -5.99 -19.05
C LEU A 241 18.07 -6.56 -19.85
N SER A 242 19.23 -6.57 -19.23
CA SER A 242 20.37 -7.37 -19.64
C SER A 242 20.90 -8.17 -18.46
N PHE A 243 21.57 -9.28 -18.73
CA PHE A 243 22.01 -10.22 -17.71
C PHE A 243 23.49 -10.53 -17.92
N GLU A 244 24.22 -10.67 -16.81
CA GLU A 244 25.53 -11.28 -16.82
C GLU A 244 25.50 -12.53 -15.96
N VAL A 245 25.49 -13.68 -16.62
CA VAL A 245 25.59 -14.97 -15.94
C VAL A 245 27.05 -15.26 -15.68
N VAL A 246 27.40 -15.43 -14.41
CA VAL A 246 28.75 -15.82 -14.03
C VAL A 246 29.07 -17.19 -14.64
N ASN A 247 30.17 -17.27 -15.38
CA ASN A 247 30.52 -18.44 -16.20
C ASN A 247 31.07 -19.64 -15.41
N SER A 248 30.79 -19.72 -14.11
CA SER A 248 31.19 -20.80 -13.22
C SER A 248 30.19 -20.96 -12.09
N TRP A 249 30.18 -22.14 -11.47
CA TRP A 249 29.34 -22.44 -10.32
C TRP A 249 30.08 -22.10 -9.02
N TYR A 250 29.45 -21.32 -8.15
CA TYR A 250 29.95 -21.14 -6.79
C TYR A 250 29.50 -22.29 -5.90
N ARG A 251 30.47 -22.97 -5.31
CA ARG A 251 30.22 -24.02 -4.31
C ARG A 251 30.00 -23.44 -2.94
N ALA A 252 28.75 -23.50 -2.48
CA ALA A 252 28.40 -23.17 -1.11
C ALA A 252 29.23 -24.00 -0.12
N LYS A 253 29.70 -23.35 0.95
CA LYS A 253 30.60 -23.94 1.95
C LYS A 253 29.92 -25.01 2.81
N LYS A 254 28.59 -25.06 2.81
CA LYS A 254 27.76 -25.96 3.64
C LYS A 254 26.79 -26.77 2.77
N ASN A 255 26.11 -27.73 3.39
CA ASN A 255 24.99 -28.44 2.77
C ASN A 255 23.81 -27.50 2.58
N SER A 256 22.95 -27.81 1.62
CA SER A 256 21.78 -26.98 1.31
C SER A 256 20.86 -26.73 2.51
N SER A 257 20.74 -27.70 3.42
CA SER A 257 19.91 -27.58 4.63
C SER A 257 20.41 -26.55 5.65
N TYR A 258 21.64 -26.04 5.52
CA TYR A 258 22.12 -24.91 6.32
C TYR A 258 21.49 -23.59 5.84
N TYR A 259 21.27 -23.48 4.52
CA TYR A 259 20.79 -22.26 3.87
C TYR A 259 19.26 -22.16 3.88
N ASP A 260 18.61 -22.61 4.95
CA ASP A 260 17.15 -22.78 5.03
C ASP A 260 16.44 -21.61 5.75
N SER A 261 17.06 -20.42 5.75
CA SER A 261 16.53 -19.22 6.40
C SER A 261 17.01 -17.95 5.68
N SER A 262 16.28 -16.84 5.80
CA SER A 262 16.65 -15.58 5.16
C SER A 262 18.06 -15.10 5.52
N LEU A 263 18.50 -15.29 6.77
CA LEU A 263 19.85 -14.91 7.20
C LEU A 263 20.93 -15.78 6.55
N THR A 264 20.74 -17.10 6.53
CA THR A 264 21.74 -18.00 5.95
C THR A 264 21.76 -17.93 4.42
N ILE A 265 20.64 -17.68 3.75
CA ILE A 265 20.63 -17.36 2.31
C ILE A 265 21.37 -16.04 2.04
N SER A 266 21.19 -15.03 2.90
CA SER A 266 21.96 -13.78 2.80
C SER A 266 23.46 -14.00 3.00
N GLU A 267 23.87 -14.94 3.86
CA GLU A 267 25.27 -15.38 3.96
C GLU A 267 25.76 -16.00 2.66
N LEU A 268 24.94 -16.83 2.00
CA LEU A 268 25.28 -17.46 0.72
C LEU A 268 25.52 -16.45 -0.40
N VAL A 269 24.66 -15.43 -0.49
CA VAL A 269 24.80 -14.32 -1.45
C VAL A 269 26.13 -13.60 -1.24
N ASN A 270 26.39 -13.15 0.00
CA ASN A 270 27.63 -12.43 0.33
C ASN A 270 28.88 -13.27 0.12
N ASP A 271 28.83 -14.56 0.47
CA ASP A 271 29.92 -15.50 0.25
C ASP A 271 30.24 -15.67 -1.25
N ALA A 272 29.21 -15.71 -2.10
CA ALA A 272 29.36 -15.79 -3.55
C ALA A 272 29.91 -14.48 -4.13
N LEU A 273 29.43 -13.32 -3.66
CA LEU A 273 29.97 -12.01 -4.06
C LEU A 273 31.44 -11.87 -3.68
N ALA A 274 31.81 -12.19 -2.43
CA ALA A 274 33.21 -12.17 -2.00
C ALA A 274 34.11 -13.12 -2.81
N TYR A 275 33.58 -14.25 -3.28
CA TYR A 275 34.33 -15.19 -4.12
C TYR A 275 34.61 -14.62 -5.53
N TYR A 276 33.66 -13.88 -6.09
CA TYR A 276 33.71 -13.35 -7.45
C TYR A 276 34.22 -11.91 -7.55
N ASP A 277 34.39 -11.19 -6.44
CA ASP A 277 34.85 -9.80 -6.35
C ASP A 277 36.11 -9.48 -7.18
N ASN A 278 37.14 -10.33 -7.11
CA ASN A 278 38.36 -10.12 -7.92
C ASN A 278 38.22 -10.50 -9.41
N GLN A 279 37.04 -10.98 -9.82
CA GLN A 279 36.77 -11.53 -11.16
C GLN A 279 35.72 -10.70 -11.91
N TYR A 280 34.79 -10.07 -11.19
CA TYR A 280 33.67 -9.31 -11.72
C TYR A 280 33.59 -7.95 -11.01
N ASP A 281 33.53 -6.87 -11.78
CA ASP A 281 33.22 -5.54 -11.28
C ASP A 281 31.71 -5.42 -11.02
N TYR A 282 31.31 -5.24 -9.76
CA TYR A 282 29.90 -5.16 -9.39
C TYR A 282 29.27 -3.79 -9.61
N SER A 283 30.07 -2.73 -9.74
CA SER A 283 29.55 -1.37 -9.95
C SER A 283 28.73 -1.22 -11.23
N LYS A 284 28.92 -2.12 -12.21
CA LYS A 284 28.14 -2.17 -13.46
C LYS A 284 26.70 -2.66 -13.30
N PHE A 285 26.32 -3.15 -12.13
CA PHE A 285 24.97 -3.61 -11.81
C PHE A 285 24.21 -2.60 -10.93
N ASP A 286 24.70 -1.36 -10.83
CA ASP A 286 24.04 -0.22 -10.17
C ASP A 286 23.67 0.82 -11.26
N SER A 287 22.61 0.54 -12.00
CA SER A 287 22.23 1.29 -13.20
C SER A 287 21.63 2.67 -12.86
N ASN A 288 21.12 2.84 -11.63
CA ASN A 288 20.58 4.11 -11.13
C ASN A 288 21.55 4.90 -10.22
N SER A 289 22.72 4.35 -9.92
CA SER A 289 23.77 4.95 -9.07
C SER A 289 23.32 5.24 -7.65
N ASP A 290 22.49 4.37 -7.07
CA ASP A 290 22.03 4.48 -5.68
C ASP A 290 22.96 3.76 -4.66
N GLY A 291 24.00 3.09 -5.17
CA GLY A 291 24.97 2.36 -4.38
C GLY A 291 24.58 0.91 -4.08
N ALA A 292 23.45 0.42 -4.59
CA ALA A 292 23.04 -0.97 -4.50
C ALA A 292 23.18 -1.68 -5.85
N ILE A 293 23.45 -2.99 -5.81
CA ILE A 293 23.26 -3.85 -6.97
C ILE A 293 21.75 -3.93 -7.25
N ASP A 294 21.31 -3.49 -8.43
CA ASP A 294 19.92 -3.40 -8.88
C ASP A 294 19.18 -4.74 -8.71
N GLY A 295 19.88 -5.85 -8.98
CA GLY A 295 19.32 -7.17 -8.74
C GLY A 295 20.30 -8.32 -8.91
N ILE A 296 20.11 -9.34 -8.08
CA ILE A 296 20.88 -10.58 -8.09
C ILE A 296 19.93 -11.77 -8.19
N ILE A 297 20.20 -12.65 -9.15
CA ILE A 297 19.47 -13.89 -9.38
C ILE A 297 20.35 -15.07 -8.95
N LEU A 298 19.93 -15.84 -7.96
CA LEU A 298 20.61 -17.05 -7.54
C LEU A 298 19.92 -18.25 -8.15
N VAL A 299 20.55 -18.88 -9.15
CA VAL A 299 20.05 -20.12 -9.75
C VAL A 299 20.78 -21.30 -9.11
N HIS A 300 20.06 -22.16 -8.39
CA HIS A 300 20.70 -23.21 -7.60
C HIS A 300 20.27 -24.64 -7.93
N THR A 301 21.13 -25.61 -7.56
CA THR A 301 21.03 -27.04 -7.94
C THR A 301 20.02 -27.87 -7.14
N LEU A 302 19.14 -27.26 -6.35
CA LEU A 302 18.13 -28.03 -5.62
C LEU A 302 17.04 -28.52 -6.57
N ASP A 303 16.42 -29.65 -6.21
CA ASP A 303 15.25 -30.16 -6.91
C ASP A 303 14.00 -29.46 -6.36
N SER A 304 13.06 -29.15 -7.25
CA SER A 304 11.77 -28.53 -6.91
C SER A 304 10.91 -29.30 -5.88
N SER A 305 11.16 -30.60 -5.69
CA SER A 305 10.52 -31.46 -4.69
C SER A 305 11.15 -31.40 -3.29
N SER A 306 12.26 -30.66 -3.14
CA SER A 306 12.86 -30.41 -1.83
C SER A 306 11.90 -29.67 -0.91
N LYS A 307 11.92 -30.02 0.38
CA LYS A 307 11.09 -29.39 1.42
C LYS A 307 11.79 -28.26 2.17
N LEU A 308 12.99 -27.90 1.72
CA LEU A 308 13.74 -26.76 2.24
C LEU A 308 13.10 -25.46 1.76
N ASP A 309 13.05 -24.45 2.61
CA ASP A 309 12.60 -23.09 2.32
C ASP A 309 13.36 -22.47 1.13
N ILE A 310 14.69 -22.70 1.05
CA ILE A 310 15.50 -22.25 -0.11
C ILE A 310 15.10 -22.94 -1.42
N ALA A 311 14.37 -24.06 -1.40
CA ALA A 311 13.87 -24.66 -2.64
C ALA A 311 12.64 -23.92 -3.20
N TRP A 312 11.92 -23.17 -2.36
CA TRP A 312 10.79 -22.34 -2.76
C TRP A 312 11.32 -21.00 -3.30
N PRO A 313 11.11 -20.68 -4.58
CA PRO A 313 11.55 -19.42 -5.16
C PRO A 313 11.00 -18.25 -4.35
N ALA A 314 11.86 -17.28 -4.06
CA ALA A 314 11.42 -16.08 -3.35
C ALA A 314 12.42 -14.94 -3.52
N THR A 315 11.87 -13.73 -3.64
CA THR A 315 12.61 -12.49 -3.53
C THR A 315 12.79 -12.08 -2.08
N ARG A 316 14.00 -11.68 -1.70
CA ARG A 316 14.35 -11.34 -0.32
C ARG A 316 15.22 -10.09 -0.27
N ASN A 317 15.06 -9.35 0.82
CA ASN A 317 16.06 -8.37 1.23
C ASN A 317 17.23 -9.12 1.89
N ASN A 318 18.44 -8.66 1.62
CA ASN A 318 19.65 -9.17 2.23
C ASN A 318 19.69 -8.78 3.71
N ALA A 319 19.48 -9.78 4.55
CA ALA A 319 19.35 -9.61 5.98
C ALA A 319 20.65 -9.08 6.64
N LYS A 320 21.79 -9.22 5.97
CA LYS A 320 23.08 -8.73 6.47
C LYS A 320 23.29 -7.24 6.24
N GLU A 321 22.54 -6.64 5.32
CA GLU A 321 22.65 -5.20 5.02
C GLU A 321 21.74 -4.33 5.88
N TYR A 322 20.96 -4.94 6.79
CA TYR A 322 20.17 -4.20 7.77
C TYR A 322 21.07 -3.64 8.86
N GLY A 323 21.33 -2.33 8.80
CA GLY A 323 22.08 -1.59 9.81
C GLY A 323 23.02 -0.55 9.20
N ASN A 324 23.91 0.01 10.03
CA ASN A 324 24.88 1.02 9.59
C ASN A 324 26.15 0.42 8.95
N GLN A 325 26.27 -0.90 8.88
CA GLN A 325 27.44 -1.58 8.34
C GLN A 325 26.98 -2.51 7.22
N LYS A 326 27.35 -2.15 6.00
CA LYS A 326 27.05 -2.89 4.78
C LYS A 326 28.31 -3.51 4.22
N ASP A 327 28.24 -4.75 3.77
CA ASP A 327 29.34 -5.37 3.03
C ASP A 327 29.32 -4.78 1.61
N THR A 328 30.39 -4.08 1.24
CA THR A 328 30.49 -3.40 -0.05
C THR A 328 31.58 -4.03 -0.90
N TYR A 329 31.27 -4.18 -2.19
CA TYR A 329 32.15 -4.69 -3.23
C TYR A 329 32.07 -3.69 -4.39
N ASP A 330 33.21 -3.19 -4.87
CA ASP A 330 33.26 -2.11 -5.88
C ASP A 330 32.39 -0.87 -5.57
N ASN A 331 32.28 -0.53 -4.27
CA ASN A 331 31.44 0.56 -3.72
C ASN A 331 29.93 0.35 -3.82
N VAL A 332 29.47 -0.84 -4.19
CA VAL A 332 28.05 -1.22 -4.18
C VAL A 332 27.79 -2.33 -3.15
N PHE A 333 26.55 -2.44 -2.66
CA PHE A 333 26.14 -3.52 -1.76
C PHE A 333 24.94 -4.29 -2.32
N ALA A 334 24.74 -5.53 -1.87
CA ALA A 334 23.64 -6.36 -2.33
C ALA A 334 22.39 -6.15 -1.46
N TYR A 335 21.44 -5.32 -1.89
CA TYR A 335 20.22 -5.08 -1.11
C TYR A 335 19.14 -6.15 -1.33
N ARG A 336 18.75 -6.39 -2.59
CA ARG A 336 17.74 -7.37 -2.96
C ARG A 336 18.30 -8.44 -3.87
N PHE A 337 17.80 -9.65 -3.67
CA PHE A 337 18.07 -10.78 -4.52
C PHE A 337 16.84 -11.67 -4.57
N TYR A 338 16.72 -12.49 -5.60
CA TYR A 338 15.85 -13.65 -5.54
C TYR A 338 16.65 -14.93 -5.80
N HIS A 339 16.15 -16.02 -5.25
CA HIS A 339 16.72 -17.35 -5.45
C HIS A 339 15.68 -18.26 -6.08
N ILE A 340 16.13 -19.13 -6.98
CA ILE A 340 15.30 -20.06 -7.72
C ILE A 340 16.06 -21.34 -7.99
N ASN A 341 15.37 -22.47 -7.88
CA ASN A 341 15.94 -23.75 -8.23
C ASN A 341 15.93 -23.95 -9.76
N TYR A 342 16.92 -24.69 -10.26
CA TYR A 342 17.09 -24.90 -11.70
C TYR A 342 15.89 -25.61 -12.36
N ASP A 343 15.21 -26.50 -11.65
CA ASP A 343 14.04 -27.23 -12.17
C ASP A 343 12.80 -26.33 -12.37
N GLN A 344 12.78 -25.12 -11.80
CA GLN A 344 11.71 -24.14 -11.98
C GLN A 344 11.88 -23.30 -13.24
N ILE A 345 13.09 -23.23 -13.78
CA ILE A 345 13.36 -22.49 -15.02
C ILE A 345 13.36 -23.40 -16.25
N ILE A 346 13.48 -24.71 -16.02
CA ILE A 346 13.44 -25.76 -17.04
C ILE A 346 12.61 -26.91 -16.49
N THR A 347 11.50 -27.20 -17.15
CA THR A 347 10.63 -28.32 -16.76
C THR A 347 11.37 -29.66 -16.91
N ARG A 348 10.82 -30.72 -16.29
CA ARG A 348 11.31 -32.10 -16.46
C ARG A 348 11.33 -32.61 -17.92
N SER A 349 10.64 -31.93 -18.83
CA SER A 349 10.67 -32.18 -20.28
C SER A 349 11.66 -31.29 -21.04
N HIS A 350 12.53 -30.57 -20.35
CA HIS A 350 13.43 -29.55 -20.91
C HIS A 350 12.69 -28.44 -21.67
N THR A 351 11.46 -28.12 -21.26
CA THR A 351 10.77 -26.92 -21.76
C THR A 351 11.09 -25.76 -20.84
N ILE A 352 11.43 -24.62 -21.43
CA ILE A 352 11.71 -23.40 -20.68
C ILE A 352 10.42 -22.90 -20.04
N ASP A 353 10.46 -22.63 -18.74
CA ASP A 353 9.39 -21.98 -17.99
C ASP A 353 9.91 -20.68 -17.37
N SER A 354 9.44 -19.55 -17.88
CA SER A 354 9.83 -18.23 -17.42
C SER A 354 8.85 -17.64 -16.41
N TYR A 355 7.70 -18.30 -16.15
CA TYR A 355 6.63 -17.74 -15.32
C TYR A 355 7.13 -17.34 -13.94
N THR A 356 7.75 -18.28 -13.22
CA THR A 356 8.25 -18.04 -11.86
C THR A 356 9.34 -16.96 -11.85
N LEU A 357 10.21 -16.93 -12.86
CA LEU A 357 11.23 -15.87 -12.97
C LEU A 357 10.59 -14.49 -13.15
N ILE A 358 9.57 -14.40 -14.00
CA ILE A 358 8.85 -13.17 -14.26
C ILE A 358 8.11 -12.72 -13.01
N HIS A 359 7.41 -13.61 -12.33
CA HIS A 359 6.73 -13.31 -11.06
C HIS A 359 7.70 -12.76 -10.01
N GLU A 360 8.79 -13.48 -9.73
CA GLU A 360 9.80 -13.06 -8.74
C GLU A 360 10.49 -11.75 -9.12
N PHE A 361 10.75 -11.53 -10.40
CA PHE A 361 11.33 -10.27 -10.86
C PHE A 361 10.36 -9.08 -10.67
N GLY A 362 9.04 -9.33 -10.62
CA GLY A 362 8.06 -8.32 -10.21
C GLY A 362 8.33 -7.80 -8.81
N HIS A 363 8.59 -8.71 -7.86
CA HIS A 363 8.98 -8.35 -6.50
C HIS A 363 10.35 -7.66 -6.45
N MET A 364 11.29 -7.97 -7.34
CA MET A 364 12.58 -7.25 -7.40
C MET A 364 12.38 -5.75 -7.66
N MET A 365 11.33 -5.36 -8.38
CA MET A 365 10.96 -3.96 -8.63
C MET A 365 9.94 -3.40 -7.61
N GLY A 366 9.55 -4.18 -6.61
CA GLY A 366 8.66 -3.75 -5.53
C GLY A 366 7.17 -4.04 -5.70
N LEU A 367 6.77 -4.84 -6.71
CA LEU A 367 5.40 -5.34 -6.75
C LEU A 367 5.16 -6.36 -5.64
N ASP A 368 3.91 -6.47 -5.21
CA ASP A 368 3.46 -7.41 -4.19
C ASP A 368 2.64 -8.54 -4.81
N ASP A 369 2.44 -9.62 -4.04
CA ASP A 369 1.55 -10.72 -4.42
C ASP A 369 0.09 -10.28 -4.39
N TYR A 370 -0.69 -10.62 -5.41
CA TYR A 370 -2.13 -10.30 -5.49
C TYR A 370 -3.06 -11.47 -5.14
N TYR A 371 -2.51 -12.67 -4.90
CA TYR A 371 -3.27 -13.83 -4.42
C TYR A 371 -3.48 -13.79 -2.89
N ASP A 372 -4.36 -14.66 -2.38
CA ASP A 372 -4.47 -14.94 -0.94
C ASP A 372 -3.20 -15.63 -0.45
N THR A 373 -2.30 -14.88 0.18
CA THR A 373 -0.99 -15.36 0.64
C THR A 373 -1.07 -16.42 1.74
N ASN A 374 -2.23 -16.54 2.42
CA ASN A 374 -2.39 -17.53 3.49
C ASN A 374 -3.10 -18.80 3.04
N TYR A 375 -3.66 -18.85 1.83
CA TYR A 375 -4.30 -20.03 1.23
C TYR A 375 -5.36 -20.69 2.14
N THR A 376 -5.97 -19.93 3.06
CA THR A 376 -6.80 -20.48 4.14
C THR A 376 -8.27 -20.60 3.78
N ASP A 377 -8.77 -19.79 2.83
CA ASP A 377 -10.15 -19.84 2.38
C ASP A 377 -10.26 -20.08 0.86
N ARG A 378 -10.46 -21.35 0.47
CA ARG A 378 -10.68 -21.75 -0.94
C ARG A 378 -12.12 -21.57 -1.41
N THR A 379 -13.01 -21.00 -0.59
CA THR A 379 -14.43 -20.84 -0.93
C THR A 379 -14.76 -19.47 -1.53
N PHE A 380 -13.79 -18.55 -1.54
CA PHE A 380 -13.93 -17.19 -2.06
C PHE A 380 -13.14 -17.02 -3.36
N LEU A 381 -13.65 -16.19 -4.29
CA LEU A 381 -12.89 -15.82 -5.50
C LEU A 381 -11.74 -14.89 -5.08
N PRO A 382 -10.47 -15.22 -5.38
CA PRO A 382 -9.34 -14.32 -5.10
C PRO A 382 -9.52 -12.95 -5.75
N PRO A 383 -8.82 -11.89 -5.28
CA PRO A 383 -9.00 -10.51 -5.75
C PRO A 383 -8.97 -10.36 -7.27
N LEU A 384 -8.02 -11.05 -7.92
CA LEU A 384 -7.88 -11.16 -9.37
C LEU A 384 -8.17 -12.57 -9.90
N ASN A 385 -8.70 -13.47 -9.06
CA ASN A 385 -9.06 -14.85 -9.42
C ASN A 385 -7.95 -15.65 -10.14
N GLY A 386 -6.68 -15.40 -9.81
CA GLY A 386 -5.54 -16.00 -10.51
C GLY A 386 -5.13 -15.30 -11.80
N MET A 387 -5.91 -14.34 -12.31
CA MET A 387 -5.78 -13.78 -13.66
C MET A 387 -4.79 -12.62 -13.74
N ASP A 388 -3.64 -12.78 -13.11
CA ASP A 388 -2.52 -11.83 -13.15
C ASP A 388 -1.21 -12.60 -12.90
N VAL A 389 -0.10 -12.11 -13.45
CA VAL A 389 1.22 -12.73 -13.27
C VAL A 389 1.72 -12.65 -11.83
N MET A 390 1.28 -11.66 -11.06
CA MET A 390 1.53 -11.53 -9.63
C MET A 390 0.43 -12.23 -8.79
N ASP A 391 -0.50 -12.94 -9.43
CA ASP A 391 -1.50 -13.80 -8.80
C ASP A 391 -1.19 -15.28 -9.14
N GLY A 392 -1.69 -15.82 -10.26
CA GLY A 392 -1.61 -17.26 -10.54
C GLY A 392 -1.55 -17.68 -12.01
N GLU A 393 -1.60 -16.76 -12.97
CA GLU A 393 -1.68 -17.07 -14.40
C GLU A 393 -0.67 -16.24 -15.19
N PHE A 394 0.00 -16.89 -16.13
CA PHE A 394 0.88 -16.19 -17.07
C PHE A 394 0.06 -15.23 -17.95
N THR A 395 0.19 -13.94 -17.67
CA THR A 395 -0.53 -12.81 -18.29
C THR A 395 0.39 -11.59 -18.34
N ASP A 396 -0.04 -10.52 -18.99
CA ASP A 396 0.59 -9.19 -18.83
C ASP A 396 0.45 -8.69 -17.38
N GLN A 397 1.30 -7.76 -16.96
CA GLN A 397 1.10 -7.01 -15.72
C GLN A 397 -0.19 -6.18 -15.80
N ASN A 398 -1.03 -6.22 -14.77
CA ASN A 398 -2.24 -5.37 -14.75
C ASN A 398 -1.91 -3.87 -14.74
N VAL A 399 -2.94 -3.08 -15.01
CA VAL A 399 -2.87 -1.61 -15.09
C VAL A 399 -2.30 -0.95 -13.83
N TYR A 400 -2.58 -1.47 -12.65
CA TYR A 400 -2.07 -0.89 -11.40
C TYR A 400 -0.59 -1.22 -11.19
N SER A 401 -0.16 -2.46 -11.44
CA SER A 401 1.28 -2.81 -11.49
C SER A 401 2.05 -1.87 -12.43
N LYS A 402 1.50 -1.60 -13.63
CA LYS A 402 2.15 -0.70 -14.60
C LYS A 402 2.18 0.76 -14.12
N LEU A 403 1.17 1.22 -13.36
CA LEU A 403 1.19 2.53 -12.69
C LEU A 403 2.25 2.59 -11.59
N LEU A 404 2.30 1.56 -10.72
CA LEU A 404 3.27 1.43 -9.62
C LEU A 404 4.72 1.39 -10.11
N LEU A 405 4.97 0.78 -11.26
CA LEU A 405 6.28 0.76 -11.91
C LEU A 405 6.53 2.01 -12.78
N GLY A 406 5.53 2.89 -12.91
CA GLY A 406 5.58 4.12 -13.70
C GLY A 406 5.69 3.88 -15.21
N TRP A 407 5.34 2.69 -15.70
CA TRP A 407 5.27 2.40 -17.14
C TRP A 407 4.09 3.08 -17.80
N ILE A 408 3.08 3.49 -17.04
CA ILE A 408 2.00 4.37 -17.46
C ILE A 408 1.77 5.43 -16.37
N ASN A 409 1.19 6.56 -16.72
CA ASN A 409 1.02 7.71 -15.82
C ASN A 409 -0.10 8.67 -16.27
N GLU A 410 -0.33 8.78 -17.58
CA GLU A 410 -1.41 9.60 -18.12
C GLU A 410 -2.69 8.78 -18.32
N GLY A 411 -3.80 9.25 -17.72
CA GLY A 411 -5.09 8.57 -17.76
C GLY A 411 -6.24 9.51 -18.11
N LYS A 412 -7.32 8.97 -18.67
CA LYS A 412 -8.56 9.72 -18.93
C LYS A 412 -9.40 9.79 -17.65
N VAL A 413 -9.99 10.93 -17.31
CA VAL A 413 -10.81 11.07 -16.09
C VAL A 413 -12.29 11.02 -16.42
N ILE A 414 -13.07 10.16 -15.77
CA ILE A 414 -14.54 10.13 -15.90
C ILE A 414 -15.15 10.88 -14.71
N ASN A 415 -15.41 12.19 -14.89
CA ASN A 415 -16.00 13.07 -13.87
C ASN A 415 -17.43 13.54 -14.19
N LYS A 416 -17.95 13.18 -15.37
CA LYS A 416 -19.27 13.52 -15.87
C LYS A 416 -19.64 12.55 -16.98
N SER A 417 -20.91 12.52 -17.36
CA SER A 417 -21.36 11.76 -18.53
C SER A 417 -20.65 12.25 -19.79
N LYS A 418 -19.97 11.35 -20.50
CA LYS A 418 -19.21 11.65 -21.72
C LYS A 418 -18.89 10.38 -22.51
N THR A 419 -18.46 10.57 -23.75
CA THR A 419 -17.85 9.49 -24.55
C THR A 419 -16.35 9.49 -24.34
N ILE A 420 -15.76 8.31 -24.16
CA ILE A 420 -14.32 8.09 -24.11
C ILE A 420 -13.89 7.10 -25.19
N GLU A 421 -12.71 7.31 -25.75
CA GLU A 421 -12.01 6.34 -26.59
C GLU A 421 -10.87 5.73 -25.76
N LEU A 422 -10.78 4.40 -25.74
CA LEU A 422 -9.66 3.67 -25.13
C LEU A 422 -8.99 2.83 -26.20
N ASN A 423 -7.68 3.00 -26.38
CA ASN A 423 -6.89 2.08 -27.18
C ASN A 423 -6.60 0.79 -26.39
N SER A 424 -6.20 -0.28 -27.08
CA SER A 424 -5.82 -1.55 -26.46
C SER A 424 -4.75 -1.31 -25.40
N PHE A 425 -5.04 -1.77 -24.18
CA PHE A 425 -4.16 -1.60 -23.04
C PHE A 425 -2.81 -2.28 -23.30
N GLU A 426 -2.81 -3.47 -23.88
CA GLU A 426 -1.60 -4.26 -24.16
C GLU A 426 -0.61 -3.54 -25.08
N HIS A 427 -1.08 -2.65 -25.97
CA HIS A 427 -0.23 -1.95 -26.93
C HIS A 427 0.08 -0.50 -26.57
N THR A 428 -0.79 0.16 -25.79
CA THR A 428 -0.72 1.62 -25.59
C THR A 428 -0.67 2.04 -24.13
N GLY A 429 -1.08 1.17 -23.21
CA GLY A 429 -1.23 1.52 -21.81
C GLY A 429 -2.38 2.49 -21.53
N ASP A 430 -3.31 2.67 -22.47
CA ASP A 430 -4.45 3.57 -22.31
C ASP A 430 -5.40 3.07 -21.21
N PHE A 431 -5.79 3.96 -20.31
CA PHE A 431 -6.77 3.67 -19.27
C PHE A 431 -7.64 4.89 -18.97
N ALA A 432 -8.77 4.65 -18.30
CA ALA A 432 -9.58 5.68 -17.69
C ALA A 432 -9.72 5.43 -16.19
N ILE A 433 -9.84 6.51 -15.41
CA ILE A 433 -10.13 6.44 -13.98
C ILE A 433 -11.52 6.98 -13.68
N ILE A 434 -12.12 6.41 -12.65
CA ILE A 434 -13.34 6.92 -12.03
C ILE A 434 -13.20 6.79 -10.51
N SER A 435 -13.53 7.84 -9.78
CA SER A 435 -13.36 7.93 -8.32
C SER A 435 -14.27 9.02 -7.75
N ASN A 436 -14.66 8.87 -6.49
CA ASN A 436 -15.48 9.84 -5.76
C ASN A 436 -14.66 11.06 -5.30
N ASN A 437 -13.36 10.91 -5.07
CA ASN A 437 -12.52 11.90 -4.38
C ASN A 437 -11.04 11.78 -4.75
N PHE A 438 -10.74 11.69 -6.05
CA PHE A 438 -9.35 11.57 -6.53
C PHE A 438 -8.53 12.84 -6.23
N ASP A 439 -7.46 12.70 -5.44
CA ASP A 439 -6.50 13.76 -5.16
C ASP A 439 -5.17 13.47 -5.86
N LEU A 440 -4.85 14.29 -6.86
CA LEU A 440 -3.63 14.14 -7.65
C LEU A 440 -2.35 14.17 -6.81
N ASN A 441 -2.35 14.77 -5.60
CA ASN A 441 -1.17 14.77 -4.75
C ASN A 441 -0.72 13.34 -4.37
N TYR A 442 -1.64 12.40 -4.21
CA TYR A 442 -1.33 11.01 -3.86
C TYR A 442 -1.04 10.11 -5.06
N GLY A 443 -1.32 10.58 -6.29
CA GLY A 443 -1.06 9.82 -7.50
C GLY A 443 -1.77 8.45 -7.50
N PRO A 444 -1.09 7.33 -7.77
CA PRO A 444 -1.68 6.01 -7.72
C PRO A 444 -1.93 5.48 -6.30
N PHE A 445 -1.47 6.15 -5.24
CA PHE A 445 -1.51 5.63 -3.88
C PHE A 445 -2.76 6.06 -3.09
N GLN A 446 -3.92 5.79 -3.69
CA GLN A 446 -5.24 6.11 -3.14
C GLN A 446 -6.28 5.12 -3.68
N GLU A 447 -7.54 5.28 -3.29
CA GLU A 447 -8.63 4.44 -3.76
C GLU A 447 -9.28 5.00 -5.05
N PHE A 448 -9.42 4.15 -6.07
CA PHE A 448 -10.11 4.49 -7.32
C PHE A 448 -10.40 3.24 -8.15
N TYR A 449 -11.21 3.42 -9.19
CA TYR A 449 -11.49 2.39 -10.18
C TYR A 449 -10.79 2.73 -11.50
N ILE A 450 -10.27 1.70 -12.17
CA ILE A 450 -9.56 1.81 -13.43
C ILE A 450 -10.28 0.99 -14.50
N ILE A 451 -10.60 1.62 -15.62
CA ILE A 451 -11.24 1.01 -16.78
C ILE A 451 -10.20 0.85 -17.88
N VAL A 452 -10.06 -0.38 -18.39
CA VAL A 452 -9.17 -0.69 -19.51
C VAL A 452 -9.90 -1.44 -20.62
N TYR A 453 -9.41 -1.25 -21.84
CA TYR A 453 -9.77 -2.09 -22.97
C TYR A 453 -8.72 -3.20 -23.13
N ASN A 454 -9.08 -4.42 -22.72
CA ASN A 454 -8.29 -5.61 -23.00
C ASN A 454 -8.65 -6.10 -24.41
N SER A 455 -7.66 -6.21 -25.29
CA SER A 455 -7.84 -6.74 -26.65
C SER A 455 -7.69 -8.26 -26.71
N GLY A 456 -7.07 -8.88 -25.70
CA GLY A 456 -6.75 -10.30 -25.68
C GLY A 456 -5.55 -10.67 -26.54
N LEU A 457 -4.67 -9.69 -26.82
CA LEU A 457 -3.49 -9.82 -27.65
C LEU A 457 -2.20 -9.65 -26.80
N GLY A 458 -1.03 -9.63 -27.46
CA GLY A 458 0.26 -9.52 -26.78
C GLY A 458 0.49 -10.65 -25.77
N LEU A 459 1.04 -10.31 -24.60
CA LEU A 459 1.25 -11.23 -23.47
C LEU A 459 -0.03 -11.92 -22.99
N ASN A 460 -1.22 -11.36 -23.25
CA ASN A 460 -2.51 -11.97 -22.88
C ASN A 460 -3.03 -13.00 -23.89
N TYR A 461 -2.41 -13.13 -25.07
CA TYR A 461 -2.90 -14.02 -26.13
C TYR A 461 -2.95 -15.51 -25.71
N SER A 462 -1.96 -15.95 -24.92
CA SER A 462 -1.89 -17.32 -24.41
C SER A 462 -2.67 -17.55 -23.11
N SER A 463 -3.21 -16.49 -22.50
CA SER A 463 -4.01 -16.61 -21.28
C SER A 463 -5.31 -17.37 -21.58
N THR A 464 -5.75 -18.20 -20.64
CA THR A 464 -7.07 -18.84 -20.68
C THR A 464 -8.19 -17.92 -20.23
N SER A 465 -7.86 -16.85 -19.49
CA SER A 465 -8.81 -15.94 -18.88
C SER A 465 -8.86 -14.57 -19.55
N LEU A 466 -7.72 -14.08 -20.03
CA LEU A 466 -7.54 -12.72 -20.58
C LEU A 466 -7.36 -12.66 -22.11
N ASN A 467 -7.52 -13.77 -22.84
CA ASN A 467 -7.37 -13.80 -24.31
C ASN A 467 -8.60 -13.31 -25.12
N GLN A 468 -9.54 -12.60 -24.49
CA GLN A 468 -10.75 -12.09 -25.14
C GLN A 468 -10.78 -10.57 -25.14
N SER A 469 -11.40 -9.98 -26.17
CA SER A 469 -11.57 -8.54 -26.22
C SER A 469 -12.74 -8.10 -25.33
N GLY A 470 -12.53 -7.09 -24.48
CA GLY A 470 -13.60 -6.52 -23.67
C GLY A 470 -13.12 -5.45 -22.69
N ILE A 471 -14.06 -4.89 -21.95
CA ILE A 471 -13.79 -3.94 -20.88
C ILE A 471 -13.61 -4.69 -19.57
N ILE A 472 -12.49 -4.39 -18.90
CA ILE A 472 -12.21 -4.83 -17.54
C ILE A 472 -12.18 -3.58 -16.66
N ILE A 473 -12.72 -3.72 -15.45
CA ILE A 473 -12.66 -2.68 -14.43
C ILE A 473 -11.99 -3.25 -13.20
N TYR A 474 -10.94 -2.57 -12.76
CA TYR A 474 -10.23 -2.85 -11.53
C TYR A 474 -10.69 -1.87 -10.45
N HIS A 475 -10.82 -2.36 -9.23
CA HIS A 475 -10.84 -1.55 -8.03
C HIS A 475 -9.44 -1.59 -7.41
N VAL A 476 -8.91 -0.44 -7.04
CA VAL A 476 -7.59 -0.28 -6.44
C VAL A 476 -7.75 0.41 -5.09
N ASP A 477 -7.05 -0.11 -4.08
CA ASP A 477 -6.86 0.54 -2.78
C ASP A 477 -5.37 0.64 -2.46
N GLY A 478 -4.75 1.69 -2.99
CA GLY A 478 -3.31 1.94 -2.88
C GLY A 478 -2.89 2.77 -1.67
N CYS A 479 -3.77 2.95 -0.67
CA CYS A 479 -3.54 3.91 0.40
C CYS A 479 -2.21 3.67 1.14
N LEU A 480 -1.47 4.74 1.42
CA LEU A 480 -0.18 4.63 2.12
C LEU A 480 -0.35 4.59 3.65
N TYR A 481 0.51 3.81 4.30
CA TYR A 481 0.73 3.81 5.74
C TYR A 481 2.17 4.20 6.08
N THR A 482 2.33 5.01 7.12
CA THR A 482 3.64 5.39 7.66
C THR A 482 3.86 4.67 8.98
N TYR A 483 4.88 3.81 9.03
CA TYR A 483 5.28 3.13 10.27
C TYR A 483 5.96 4.11 11.23
N ASN A 484 6.02 3.74 12.52
CA ASN A 484 6.75 4.52 13.54
C ASN A 484 8.23 4.76 13.21
N SER A 485 8.82 3.95 12.31
CA SER A 485 10.17 4.13 11.78
C SER A 485 10.30 5.30 10.79
N GLY A 486 9.19 5.90 10.34
CA GLY A 486 9.13 6.86 9.23
C GLY A 486 9.10 6.19 7.85
N THR A 487 9.14 4.86 7.78
CA THR A 487 8.98 4.10 6.53
C THR A 487 7.54 4.22 6.04
N VAL A 488 7.36 4.56 4.77
CA VAL A 488 6.07 4.63 4.09
C VAL A 488 5.92 3.40 3.20
N MET A 489 4.78 2.73 3.24
CA MET A 489 4.44 1.58 2.38
C MET A 489 2.95 1.60 2.04
N MET A 490 2.54 0.81 1.05
CA MET A 490 1.11 0.59 0.77
C MET A 490 0.46 -0.21 1.92
N ASN A 491 -0.77 0.15 2.26
CA ASN A 491 -1.55 -0.43 3.34
C ASN A 491 -2.68 -1.28 2.76
N TYR A 492 -2.40 -2.55 2.56
CA TYR A 492 -3.39 -3.49 2.09
C TYR A 492 -3.22 -4.79 2.85
N ASN A 493 -4.23 -5.64 2.78
CA ASN A 493 -4.17 -6.98 3.32
C ASN A 493 -4.81 -7.98 2.37
N ASN A 494 -3.98 -8.64 1.57
CA ASN A 494 -4.41 -9.74 0.70
C ASN A 494 -4.60 -11.06 1.49
N ASP A 495 -4.19 -11.09 2.76
CA ASP A 495 -4.35 -12.22 3.68
C ASP A 495 -5.83 -12.47 4.02
N GLN A 496 -6.33 -13.65 3.66
CA GLN A 496 -7.70 -14.09 3.97
C GLN A 496 -7.84 -14.80 5.33
N ALA A 497 -6.77 -14.91 6.12
CA ALA A 497 -6.76 -15.61 7.41
C ALA A 497 -7.21 -14.72 8.56
N GLY A 498 -8.52 -14.62 8.73
CA GLY A 498 -9.10 -14.14 9.99
C GLY A 498 -10.60 -13.89 9.91
N GLN A 499 -11.35 -14.38 10.89
CA GLN A 499 -12.77 -13.97 11.08
C GLN A 499 -12.91 -12.50 11.55
N TYR A 500 -11.80 -11.73 11.60
CA TYR A 500 -11.70 -10.43 12.26
C TYR A 500 -10.86 -9.37 11.52
N SER A 501 -10.31 -9.64 10.33
CA SER A 501 -9.70 -8.59 9.48
C SER A 501 -10.76 -8.05 8.52
N GLU A 502 -10.98 -6.73 8.54
CA GLU A 502 -11.68 -6.06 7.43
C GLU A 502 -10.81 -6.20 6.18
N ARG A 503 -11.43 -6.59 5.05
CA ARG A 503 -10.74 -6.95 3.80
C ARG A 503 -10.38 -5.68 3.02
N PHE A 504 -9.12 -5.51 2.69
CA PHE A 504 -8.64 -4.40 1.85
C PHE A 504 -7.65 -4.96 0.82
N ASN A 505 -8.16 -5.44 -0.31
CA ASN A 505 -7.32 -5.94 -1.39
C ASN A 505 -6.64 -4.77 -2.08
N LEU A 506 -5.34 -4.89 -2.35
CA LEU A 506 -4.60 -3.83 -3.07
C LEU A 506 -5.22 -3.54 -4.44
N ILE A 507 -5.62 -4.62 -5.12
CA ILE A 507 -6.30 -4.59 -6.41
C ILE A 507 -7.25 -5.77 -6.53
N GLU A 508 -8.39 -5.56 -7.18
CA GLU A 508 -9.35 -6.60 -7.47
C GLU A 508 -10.21 -6.26 -8.69
N PHE A 509 -10.85 -7.26 -9.31
CA PHE A 509 -11.86 -6.98 -10.32
C PHE A 509 -13.11 -6.37 -9.67
N ALA A 510 -13.65 -5.30 -10.28
CA ALA A 510 -14.91 -4.70 -9.84
C ALA A 510 -16.09 -5.66 -10.04
N LYS A 511 -16.03 -6.50 -11.07
CA LYS A 511 -16.99 -7.58 -11.31
C LYS A 511 -16.57 -8.85 -10.57
N LYS A 512 -17.34 -9.24 -9.55
CA LYS A 512 -17.08 -10.42 -8.70
C LYS A 512 -17.61 -11.74 -9.30
N ASP A 513 -17.29 -11.98 -10.56
CA ASP A 513 -17.65 -13.22 -11.27
C ASP A 513 -16.40 -13.98 -11.70
N TYR A 514 -16.58 -15.21 -12.20
CA TYR A 514 -15.46 -16.03 -12.69
C TYR A 514 -14.66 -15.37 -13.81
N TYR A 515 -15.29 -14.52 -14.65
CA TYR A 515 -14.61 -13.76 -15.71
C TYR A 515 -14.70 -12.25 -15.47
N PRO A 516 -13.62 -11.49 -15.70
CA PRO A 516 -13.49 -10.10 -15.26
C PRO A 516 -14.21 -9.08 -16.14
N TYR A 517 -14.66 -9.49 -17.33
CA TYR A 517 -15.21 -8.57 -18.32
C TYR A 517 -16.61 -8.06 -17.94
N VAL A 518 -16.76 -6.74 -17.90
CA VAL A 518 -18.07 -6.09 -17.73
C VAL A 518 -18.81 -5.95 -19.06
N LEU A 519 -18.07 -5.89 -20.19
CA LEU A 519 -18.59 -5.85 -21.56
C LEU A 519 -17.65 -6.59 -22.50
N THR A 520 -18.18 -7.50 -23.34
CA THR A 520 -17.41 -8.24 -24.36
C THR A 520 -17.98 -8.11 -25.77
N SER A 521 -19.19 -7.57 -25.91
CA SER A 521 -19.90 -7.35 -27.17
C SER A 521 -20.75 -6.09 -27.10
N ASP A 522 -21.34 -5.69 -28.24
CA ASP A 522 -22.31 -4.61 -28.32
C ASP A 522 -23.36 -4.73 -27.21
N GLY A 523 -23.58 -3.63 -26.48
CA GLY A 523 -24.48 -3.60 -25.35
C GLY A 523 -24.13 -2.50 -24.34
N GLN A 524 -24.91 -2.48 -23.26
CA GLN A 524 -24.69 -1.60 -22.13
C GLN A 524 -24.72 -2.38 -20.82
N THR A 525 -24.00 -1.89 -19.83
CA THR A 525 -24.04 -2.40 -18.46
C THR A 525 -24.06 -1.24 -17.48
N THR A 526 -24.89 -1.37 -16.45
CA THR A 526 -24.94 -0.41 -15.35
C THR A 526 -24.18 -1.00 -14.17
N LEU A 527 -23.21 -0.24 -13.67
CA LEU A 527 -22.37 -0.60 -12.55
C LEU A 527 -22.79 0.26 -11.36
N ASN A 528 -23.04 -0.41 -10.24
CA ASN A 528 -23.29 0.22 -8.95
C ASN A 528 -22.14 -0.21 -8.06
N LEU A 529 -21.09 0.60 -8.05
CA LEU A 529 -19.88 0.38 -7.28
C LEU A 529 -19.98 1.16 -5.97
N VAL A 530 -19.21 0.76 -4.98
CA VAL A 530 -19.20 1.38 -3.67
C VAL A 530 -17.75 1.50 -3.26
N ASP A 531 -17.30 2.69 -2.91
CA ASP A 531 -15.95 2.87 -2.36
C ASP A 531 -15.84 2.31 -0.93
N ASN A 532 -14.64 2.25 -0.38
CA ASN A 532 -14.37 1.73 0.96
C ASN A 532 -15.05 2.60 2.04
N ASN A 533 -15.41 3.85 1.70
CA ASN A 533 -16.17 4.76 2.56
C ASN A 533 -17.69 4.61 2.44
N LYS A 534 -18.16 3.61 1.69
CA LYS A 534 -19.57 3.31 1.44
C LYS A 534 -20.29 4.42 0.68
N ILE A 535 -19.58 5.14 -0.17
CA ILE A 535 -20.15 6.12 -1.08
C ILE A 535 -20.42 5.43 -2.41
N ASP A 536 -21.68 5.51 -2.84
CA ASP A 536 -22.14 4.90 -4.08
C ASP A 536 -21.56 5.64 -5.29
N LEU A 537 -21.05 4.86 -6.25
CA LEU A 537 -20.61 5.30 -7.57
C LEU A 537 -21.41 4.51 -8.61
N SER A 538 -22.43 5.14 -9.19
CA SER A 538 -23.30 4.52 -10.19
C SER A 538 -23.11 5.15 -11.57
N PHE A 539 -22.86 4.31 -12.57
CA PHE A 539 -22.74 4.73 -13.96
C PHE A 539 -23.10 3.61 -14.92
N THR A 540 -23.47 3.99 -16.14
CA THR A 540 -23.76 3.08 -17.24
C THR A 540 -22.68 3.22 -18.32
N LEU A 541 -22.10 2.10 -18.73
CA LEU A 541 -21.22 2.00 -19.88
C LEU A 541 -22.00 1.42 -21.05
N GLU A 542 -21.97 2.09 -22.20
CA GLU A 542 -22.53 1.61 -23.45
C GLU A 542 -21.44 1.55 -24.52
N MET A 543 -21.21 0.36 -25.07
CA MET A 543 -20.26 0.15 -26.15
C MET A 543 -20.81 0.73 -27.46
N GLN A 544 -20.12 1.72 -28.02
CA GLN A 544 -20.51 2.35 -29.28
C GLN A 544 -19.86 1.63 -30.47
N THR A 545 -18.55 1.38 -30.39
CA THR A 545 -17.78 0.67 -31.41
C THR A 545 -16.60 -0.06 -30.77
N ILE A 546 -16.26 -1.26 -31.25
CA ILE A 546 -15.08 -2.03 -30.81
C ILE A 546 -14.31 -2.59 -32.02
N ASN A 547 -12.99 -2.59 -31.94
CA ASN A 547 -12.10 -3.37 -32.80
C ASN A 547 -10.81 -3.71 -32.02
N SER A 548 -9.94 -4.53 -32.59
CA SER A 548 -8.71 -5.04 -31.91
C SER A 548 -7.75 -3.97 -31.39
N THR A 549 -7.87 -2.72 -31.84
CA THR A 549 -6.96 -1.63 -31.44
C THR A 549 -7.60 -0.60 -30.52
N LYS A 550 -8.94 -0.48 -30.52
CA LYS A 550 -9.64 0.55 -29.75
C LYS A 550 -11.13 0.28 -29.54
N ILE A 551 -11.68 0.94 -28.53
CA ILE A 551 -13.10 0.95 -28.19
C ILE A 551 -13.58 2.37 -27.90
N ASN A 552 -14.81 2.67 -28.31
CA ASN A 552 -15.52 3.88 -27.91
C ASN A 552 -16.65 3.51 -26.95
N LEU A 553 -16.66 4.16 -25.79
CA LEU A 553 -17.65 3.95 -24.73
C LEU A 553 -18.41 5.25 -24.46
N SER A 554 -19.73 5.19 -24.44
CA SER A 554 -20.54 6.22 -23.80
C SER A 554 -20.63 5.91 -22.32
N VAL A 555 -20.29 6.88 -21.48
CA VAL A 555 -20.39 6.79 -20.01
C VAL A 555 -21.48 7.74 -19.55
N THR A 556 -22.48 7.21 -18.85
CA THR A 556 -23.58 7.99 -18.26
C THR A 556 -23.54 7.84 -16.74
N MET A 557 -23.21 8.92 -16.03
CA MET A 557 -23.29 8.97 -14.57
C MET A 557 -24.76 8.99 -14.14
N ASN A 558 -25.14 8.22 -13.13
CA ASN A 558 -26.55 8.03 -12.70
C ASN A 558 -26.92 8.85 -11.48
#